data_AF-A0A7C2DE28-F1
#
_entry.id   AF-A0A7C2DE28-F1
#
_cell.length_a   1.000
_cell.length_b   1.000
_cell.length_c   1.000
_cell.angle_alpha   90.00
_cell.angle_beta   90.00
_cell.angle_gamma   90.00
#
_symmetry.space_group_name_H-M   'P 1'
#
loop_
_entity.id
_entity.type
_entity.pdbx_description
1 polymer ?
#
loop_
_entity_poly.entity_id
_entity_poly.type
_entity_poly.pdbx_seq_one_letter_code
_entity_poly.pdbx_strand_id
1 'polypeptide(L)'
;MHINALIHEKSPYLLQHAHNPVDWLPWGEAAFARARAEDRPIFLSIGYSTCHWCHVMERESFENEEIAALLNRHFVPVKVDREERPDVDRIYMTFVQATTGSGGWPLSVWLTPELRPFYGGTYFPPETRWGRPGFRQVLEQIALAWQTNRAKILEAGARIQEEIESAIRLESHGRMPAGSALETGFLHFRRAYDSVHGGFGGAPKFPRPATLHFLLRYWKRTGQAEALEMTLHTLRAMRRGGIYDQLGGGFHRYAVDERWFVPHFEKMLYDQAQLAVAYIEADQAAPSRTPDRFAQTAQEI
;
A
#
# COMPACT_ATOMS: atom_id res chain seq x y z
N MET A 1 -31.97 8.39 -3.63
CA MET A 1 -30.66 8.91 -4.08
C MET A 1 -30.06 9.61 -2.88
N HIS A 2 -28.96 9.08 -2.34
CA HIS A 2 -28.28 9.68 -1.20
C HIS A 2 -27.45 10.87 -1.69
N ILE A 3 -27.28 11.87 -0.83
CA ILE A 3 -26.35 12.99 -1.05
C ILE A 3 -25.68 13.22 0.30
N ASN A 4 -24.35 13.08 0.33
CA ASN A 4 -23.53 13.36 1.51
C ASN A 4 -22.69 14.64 1.30
N ALA A 5 -21.86 15.00 2.28
CA ALA A 5 -21.13 16.26 2.27
C ALA A 5 -20.08 16.37 1.15
N LEU A 6 -19.66 15.25 0.54
CA LEU A 6 -18.67 15.26 -0.54
C LEU A 6 -19.19 15.92 -1.82
N ILE A 7 -20.50 16.18 -1.95
CA ILE A 7 -21.07 16.90 -3.10
C ILE A 7 -20.52 18.33 -3.26
N HIS A 8 -19.90 18.87 -2.20
CA HIS A 8 -19.29 20.20 -2.18
C HIS A 8 -17.78 20.20 -2.44
N GLU A 9 -17.18 19.02 -2.60
CA GLU A 9 -15.74 18.88 -2.86
C GLU A 9 -15.39 19.19 -4.32
N LYS A 10 -14.11 19.48 -4.57
CA LYS A 10 -13.60 19.73 -5.93
C LYS A 10 -12.98 18.50 -6.56
N SER A 11 -12.40 17.61 -5.75
CA SER A 11 -11.81 16.36 -6.21
C SER A 11 -12.85 15.53 -6.97
N PRO A 12 -12.58 15.15 -8.24
CA PRO A 12 -13.43 14.21 -8.97
C PRO A 12 -13.56 12.86 -8.25
N TYR A 13 -12.50 12.42 -7.55
CA TYR A 13 -12.52 11.19 -6.77
C TYR A 13 -13.49 11.28 -5.58
N LEU A 14 -13.50 12.40 -4.85
CA LEU A 14 -14.45 12.60 -3.74
C LEU A 14 -15.88 12.75 -4.24
N LEU A 15 -16.09 13.50 -5.33
CA LEU A 15 -17.40 13.69 -5.94
C LEU A 15 -18.03 12.38 -6.43
N GLN A 16 -17.22 11.40 -6.88
CA GLN A 16 -17.70 10.06 -7.24
C GLN A 16 -18.42 9.38 -6.07
N HIS A 17 -17.99 9.63 -4.83
CA HIS A 17 -18.57 9.05 -3.61
C HIS A 17 -19.72 9.88 -3.02
N ALA A 18 -20.08 11.02 -3.61
CA ALA A 18 -21.07 11.96 -3.05
C ALA A 18 -22.50 11.38 -2.95
N HIS A 19 -22.78 10.32 -3.72
CA HIS A 19 -24.07 9.64 -3.77
C HIS A 19 -24.10 8.28 -3.07
N ASN A 20 -23.01 7.89 -2.42
CA ASN A 20 -22.97 6.65 -1.66
C ASN A 20 -23.90 6.76 -0.43
N PRO A 21 -24.52 5.65 0.01
CA PRO A 21 -25.32 5.61 1.24
C PRO A 21 -24.49 5.89 2.50
N VAL A 22 -23.16 5.76 2.44
CA VAL A 22 -22.27 6.18 3.52
C VAL A 22 -22.33 7.71 3.65
N ASP A 23 -22.53 8.20 4.87
CA ASP A 23 -22.59 9.60 5.23
C ASP A 23 -21.17 10.20 5.32
N TRP A 24 -20.50 10.23 4.16
CA TRP A 24 -19.13 10.68 4.05
C TRP A 24 -18.99 12.17 4.39
N LEU A 25 -17.98 12.46 5.20
CA LEU A 25 -17.45 13.80 5.40
C LEU A 25 -16.07 13.94 4.73
N PRO A 26 -15.73 15.12 4.21
CA PRO A 26 -14.36 15.40 3.83
C PRO A 26 -13.47 15.52 5.08
N TRP A 27 -12.17 15.36 4.89
CA TRP A 27 -11.20 15.54 5.97
C TRP A 27 -11.13 17.00 6.42
N GLY A 28 -11.52 17.25 7.67
CA GLY A 28 -11.48 18.58 8.26
C GLY A 28 -12.15 18.66 9.62
N GLU A 29 -12.11 19.86 10.20
CA GLU A 29 -12.57 20.11 11.57
C GLU A 29 -14.05 19.75 11.78
N ALA A 30 -14.91 19.86 10.76
CA ALA A 30 -16.30 19.43 10.84
C ALA A 30 -16.43 17.93 11.18
N ALA A 31 -15.63 17.07 10.53
CA ALA A 31 -15.63 15.64 10.82
C ALA A 31 -15.07 15.34 12.21
N PHE A 32 -14.01 16.04 12.61
CA PHE A 32 -13.36 15.81 13.91
C PHE A 32 -14.22 16.29 15.07
N ALA A 33 -14.86 17.45 14.92
CA ALA A 33 -15.80 17.97 15.90
C ALA A 33 -17.00 17.03 16.05
N ARG A 34 -17.54 16.48 14.95
CA ARG A 34 -18.59 15.46 15.00
C ARG A 34 -18.14 14.21 15.75
N ALA A 35 -16.95 13.69 15.46
CA ALA A 35 -16.40 12.51 16.14
C ALA A 35 -16.26 12.73 17.65
N ARG A 36 -15.82 13.92 18.08
CA ARG A 36 -15.73 14.30 19.49
C ARG A 36 -17.09 14.46 20.15
N ALA A 37 -18.02 15.14 19.48
CA ALA A 37 -19.36 15.41 20.02
C ALA A 37 -20.20 14.13 20.17
N GLU A 38 -20.07 13.21 19.22
CA GLU A 38 -20.79 11.93 19.23
C GLU A 38 -20.03 10.82 20.00
N ASP A 39 -18.81 11.08 20.47
CA ASP A 39 -17.90 10.12 21.09
C ASP A 39 -17.71 8.82 20.26
N ARG A 40 -17.56 9.00 18.94
CA ARG A 40 -17.46 7.92 17.97
C ARG A 40 -16.10 7.90 17.27
N PRO A 41 -15.54 6.71 17.02
CA PRO A 41 -14.31 6.60 16.24
C PRO A 41 -14.53 7.08 14.80
N ILE A 42 -13.48 7.59 14.18
CA ILE A 42 -13.46 7.97 12.77
C ILE A 42 -13.10 6.75 11.94
N PHE A 43 -13.86 6.47 10.89
CA PHE A 43 -13.43 5.57 9.83
C PHE A 43 -12.85 6.41 8.69
N LEU A 44 -11.52 6.40 8.55
CA LEU A 44 -10.80 7.11 7.51
C LEU A 44 -10.56 6.19 6.32
N SER A 45 -11.08 6.57 5.15
CA SER A 45 -10.85 5.89 3.87
C SER A 45 -10.10 6.78 2.89
N ILE A 46 -8.83 6.46 2.63
CA ILE A 46 -7.97 7.19 1.68
C ILE A 46 -7.86 6.41 0.37
N GLY A 47 -8.05 7.10 -0.76
CA GLY A 47 -7.86 6.55 -2.09
C GLY A 47 -7.53 7.64 -3.11
N TYR A 48 -7.58 7.31 -4.39
CA TYR A 48 -7.34 8.23 -5.50
C TYR A 48 -8.05 7.71 -6.76
N SER A 49 -8.25 8.60 -7.74
CA SER A 49 -9.07 8.37 -8.93
C SER A 49 -8.67 7.14 -9.76
N THR A 50 -7.38 6.82 -9.84
CA THR A 50 -6.86 5.70 -10.64
C THR A 50 -6.66 4.41 -9.85
N CYS A 51 -7.03 4.37 -8.56
CA CYS A 51 -6.87 3.21 -7.70
C CYS A 51 -7.92 2.11 -7.98
N HIS A 52 -7.50 1.00 -8.60
CA HIS A 52 -8.40 -0.12 -8.90
C HIS A 52 -9.15 -0.65 -7.67
N TRP A 53 -8.42 -1.01 -6.61
CA TRP A 53 -9.04 -1.58 -5.40
C TRP A 53 -9.93 -0.60 -4.64
N CYS A 54 -9.74 0.71 -4.82
CA CYS A 54 -10.60 1.72 -4.24
C CYS A 54 -11.99 1.67 -4.90
N HIS A 55 -12.04 1.52 -6.22
CA HIS A 55 -13.29 1.31 -6.97
C HIS A 55 -13.94 -0.03 -6.67
N VAL A 56 -13.15 -1.09 -6.46
CA VAL A 56 -13.68 -2.39 -6.03
C VAL A 56 -14.34 -2.28 -4.66
N MET A 57 -13.66 -1.67 -3.67
CA MET A 57 -14.21 -1.51 -2.32
C MET A 57 -15.43 -0.59 -2.30
N GLU A 58 -15.46 0.44 -3.15
CA GLU A 58 -16.65 1.28 -3.32
C GLU A 58 -17.86 0.44 -3.73
N ARG A 59 -17.76 -0.27 -4.85
CA ARG A 59 -18.86 -1.04 -5.43
C ARG A 59 -19.31 -2.18 -4.52
N GLU A 60 -18.35 -2.88 -3.91
CA GLU A 60 -18.66 -4.05 -3.08
C GLU A 60 -19.13 -3.67 -1.68
N SER A 61 -18.69 -2.52 -1.13
CA SER A 61 -18.93 -2.17 0.28
C SER A 61 -19.56 -0.80 0.50
N PHE A 62 -19.05 0.28 -0.12
CA PHE A 62 -19.55 1.64 0.18
C PHE A 62 -20.88 1.98 -0.51
N GLU A 63 -21.24 1.28 -1.59
CA GLU A 63 -22.57 1.35 -2.22
C GLU A 63 -23.60 0.43 -1.55
N ASN A 64 -23.16 -0.48 -0.67
CA ASN A 64 -24.03 -1.43 0.01
C ASN A 64 -24.74 -0.77 1.21
N GLU A 65 -26.08 -0.73 1.17
CA GLU A 65 -26.92 -0.09 2.20
C GLU A 65 -26.72 -0.67 3.62
N GLU A 66 -26.50 -1.97 3.75
CA GLU A 66 -26.33 -2.59 5.08
C GLU A 66 -24.96 -2.23 5.70
N ILE A 67 -23.91 -2.28 4.89
CA ILE A 67 -22.56 -1.87 5.31
C ILE A 67 -22.53 -0.38 5.61
N ALA A 68 -23.17 0.44 4.78
CA ALA A 68 -23.29 1.87 5.00
C ALA A 68 -24.07 2.19 6.28
N ALA A 69 -25.16 1.46 6.57
CA ALA A 69 -25.90 1.62 7.81
C ALA A 69 -25.05 1.29 9.05
N LEU A 70 -24.18 0.27 8.99
CA LEU A 70 -23.23 -0.04 10.06
C LEU A 70 -22.19 1.08 10.23
N LEU A 71 -21.61 1.55 9.13
CA LEU A 71 -20.66 2.67 9.13
C LEU A 71 -21.29 3.92 9.77
N ASN A 72 -22.44 4.34 9.24
CA ASN A 72 -23.16 5.55 9.65
C ASN A 72 -23.69 5.48 11.08
N ARG A 73 -23.86 4.28 11.65
CA ARG A 73 -24.31 4.07 13.04
C ARG A 73 -23.17 4.12 14.04
N HIS A 74 -22.01 3.59 13.70
CA HIS A 74 -20.94 3.36 14.66
C HIS A 74 -19.72 4.27 14.48
N PHE A 75 -19.49 4.82 13.29
CA PHE A 75 -18.29 5.58 12.95
C PHE A 75 -18.61 6.95 12.34
N VAL A 76 -17.71 7.92 12.44
CA VAL A 76 -17.76 9.10 11.58
C VAL A 76 -16.98 8.77 10.30
N PRO A 77 -17.64 8.53 9.14
CA PRO A 77 -16.95 8.13 7.92
C PRO A 77 -16.30 9.35 7.26
N VAL A 78 -14.98 9.29 7.04
CA VAL A 78 -14.20 10.36 6.41
C VAL A 78 -13.52 9.85 5.15
N LYS A 79 -13.73 10.55 4.04
CA LYS A 79 -13.12 10.22 2.74
C LYS A 79 -12.00 11.21 2.43
N VAL A 80 -10.86 10.70 1.96
CA VAL A 80 -9.72 11.52 1.55
C VAL A 80 -9.24 11.11 0.17
N ASP A 81 -8.99 12.13 -0.66
CA ASP A 81 -8.22 12.00 -1.88
C ASP A 81 -6.72 12.17 -1.55
N ARG A 82 -5.96 11.11 -1.80
CA ARG A 82 -4.51 11.10 -1.64
C ARG A 82 -3.83 12.16 -2.52
N GLU A 83 -4.35 12.42 -3.71
CA GLU A 83 -3.74 13.36 -4.66
C GLU A 83 -3.84 14.81 -4.14
N GLU A 84 -4.90 15.13 -3.39
CA GLU A 84 -5.06 16.43 -2.73
C GLU A 84 -4.39 16.50 -1.35
N ARG A 85 -4.35 15.38 -0.61
CA ARG A 85 -3.81 15.28 0.77
C ARG A 85 -2.75 14.19 0.94
N PRO A 86 -1.61 14.29 0.24
CA PRO A 86 -0.51 13.32 0.37
C PRO A 86 0.14 13.34 1.77
N ASP A 87 -0.02 14.44 2.50
CA ASP A 87 0.41 14.60 3.89
C ASP A 87 -0.34 13.65 4.83
N VAL A 88 -1.67 13.60 4.70
CA VAL A 88 -2.56 12.72 5.49
C VAL A 88 -2.32 11.26 5.10
N ASP A 89 -2.25 10.98 3.80
CA ASP A 89 -1.96 9.66 3.26
C ASP A 89 -0.68 9.06 3.86
N ARG A 90 0.43 9.82 3.84
CA ARG A 90 1.72 9.34 4.32
C ARG A 90 1.69 8.92 5.79
N ILE A 91 1.09 9.73 6.66
CA ILE A 91 1.02 9.45 8.10
C ILE A 91 0.30 8.12 8.35
N TYR A 92 -0.87 7.94 7.75
CA TYR A 92 -1.68 6.76 8.00
C TYR A 92 -1.19 5.53 7.23
N MET A 93 -0.53 5.71 6.08
CA MET A 93 0.18 4.63 5.39
C MET A 93 1.32 4.08 6.27
N THR A 94 2.11 4.96 6.89
CA THR A 94 3.17 4.56 7.83
C THR A 94 2.59 3.75 8.99
N PHE A 95 1.44 4.15 9.55
CA PHE A 95 0.75 3.37 10.58
C PHE A 95 0.38 1.97 10.10
N VAL A 96 -0.26 1.83 8.94
CA VAL A 96 -0.68 0.53 8.41
C VAL A 96 0.54 -0.35 8.09
N GLN A 97 1.62 0.23 7.54
CA GLN A 97 2.86 -0.49 7.28
C GLN A 97 3.54 -0.98 8.56
N ALA A 98 3.59 -0.14 9.60
CA ALA A 98 4.19 -0.51 10.87
C ALA A 98 3.42 -1.65 11.58
N THR A 99 2.09 -1.61 11.52
CA THR A 99 1.22 -2.55 12.25
C THR A 99 0.93 -3.84 11.48
N THR A 100 0.93 -3.80 10.14
CA THR A 100 0.60 -4.97 9.30
C THR A 100 1.78 -5.53 8.52
N GLY A 101 2.92 -4.82 8.48
CA GLY A 101 4.08 -5.16 7.65
C GLY A 101 3.90 -4.91 6.15
N SER A 102 2.76 -4.36 5.74
CA SER A 102 2.44 -4.06 4.34
C SER A 102 1.61 -2.79 4.21
N GLY A 103 1.50 -2.24 3.00
CA GLY A 103 0.72 -1.03 2.75
C GLY A 103 0.16 -1.01 1.34
N GLY A 104 -0.82 -0.15 1.11
CA GLY A 104 -1.49 -0.02 -0.17
C GLY A 104 -2.83 0.71 -0.05
N TRP A 105 -3.52 0.81 -1.17
CA TRP A 105 -4.81 1.48 -1.27
C TRP A 105 -5.89 0.50 -1.74
N PRO A 106 -7.16 0.65 -1.31
CA PRO A 106 -7.68 1.70 -0.44
C PRO A 106 -7.08 1.56 0.96
N LEU A 107 -6.79 2.68 1.61
CA LEU A 107 -6.29 2.69 2.98
C LEU A 107 -7.49 2.87 3.90
N SER A 108 -7.75 1.88 4.76
CA SER A 108 -8.89 1.84 5.68
C SER A 108 -8.37 1.87 7.11
N VAL A 109 -8.57 2.99 7.81
CA VAL A 109 -7.97 3.23 9.14
C VAL A 109 -9.04 3.71 10.11
N TRP A 110 -9.01 3.19 11.34
CA TRP A 110 -9.88 3.63 12.41
C TRP A 110 -9.09 4.47 13.41
N LEU A 111 -9.61 5.67 13.66
CA LEU A 111 -9.01 6.67 14.53
C LEU A 111 -9.89 6.95 15.74
N THR A 112 -9.28 7.31 16.86
CA THR A 112 -10.01 7.96 17.96
C THR A 112 -10.51 9.35 17.53
N PRO A 113 -11.44 9.98 18.27
CA PRO A 113 -11.86 11.37 18.02
C PRO A 113 -10.70 12.40 18.04
N GLU A 114 -9.56 12.04 18.65
CA GLU A 114 -8.31 12.80 18.70
C GLU A 114 -7.35 12.45 17.56
N LEU A 115 -7.83 11.78 16.52
CA LEU A 115 -7.11 11.40 15.29
C LEU A 115 -6.01 10.35 15.47
N ARG A 116 -5.99 9.65 16.61
CA ARG A 116 -5.00 8.61 16.90
C ARG A 116 -5.40 7.30 16.23
N PRO A 117 -4.60 6.75 15.32
CA PRO A 117 -4.93 5.48 14.67
C PRO A 117 -4.75 4.32 15.65
N PHE A 118 -5.70 3.39 15.67
CA PHE A 118 -5.65 2.21 16.55
C PHE A 118 -5.90 0.88 15.80
N TYR A 119 -6.44 0.93 14.59
CA TYR A 119 -6.58 -0.22 13.71
C TYR A 119 -6.54 0.22 12.26
N GLY A 120 -6.02 -0.62 11.36
CA GLY A 120 -6.01 -0.30 9.95
C GLY A 120 -5.59 -1.45 9.07
N GLY A 121 -5.88 -1.30 7.78
CA GLY A 121 -5.54 -2.25 6.74
C GLY A 121 -5.75 -1.61 5.37
N THR A 122 -5.67 -2.44 4.35
CA THR A 122 -5.87 -2.00 2.96
C THR A 122 -7.29 -2.32 2.50
N TYR A 123 -7.43 -3.26 1.57
CA TYR A 123 -8.69 -3.76 1.07
C TYR A 123 -9.30 -4.79 2.04
N PHE A 124 -10.57 -4.57 2.42
CA PHE A 124 -11.40 -5.54 3.13
C PHE A 124 -12.55 -5.99 2.21
N PRO A 125 -12.68 -7.29 1.90
CA PRO A 125 -13.83 -7.78 1.13
C PRO A 125 -15.11 -7.60 1.95
N PRO A 126 -16.30 -7.46 1.33
CA PRO A 126 -17.55 -7.24 2.09
C PRO A 126 -17.83 -8.36 3.10
N GLU A 127 -17.57 -9.61 2.68
CA GLU A 127 -17.71 -10.83 3.46
C GLU A 127 -16.37 -11.56 3.61
N THR A 128 -16.24 -12.38 4.65
CA THR A 128 -15.01 -13.13 4.93
C THR A 128 -14.62 -14.05 3.77
N ARG A 129 -13.47 -13.78 3.15
CA ARG A 129 -12.95 -14.53 1.99
C ARG A 129 -11.42 -14.56 2.02
N TRP A 130 -10.84 -15.60 1.41
CA TRP A 130 -9.38 -15.77 1.28
C TRP A 130 -8.61 -15.71 2.61
N GLY A 131 -9.22 -16.19 3.70
CA GLY A 131 -8.63 -16.14 5.05
C GLY A 131 -8.56 -14.72 5.64
N ARG A 132 -9.23 -13.73 5.05
CA ARG A 132 -9.32 -12.35 5.54
C ARG A 132 -10.71 -12.07 6.10
N PRO A 133 -10.82 -11.33 7.22
CA PRO A 133 -12.10 -10.95 7.77
C PRO A 133 -12.86 -10.04 6.81
N GLY A 134 -14.17 -10.23 6.72
CA GLY A 134 -15.06 -9.37 5.95
C GLY A 134 -15.20 -7.99 6.58
N PHE A 135 -15.45 -6.98 5.77
CA PHE A 135 -15.56 -5.60 6.19
C PHE A 135 -16.71 -5.41 7.19
N ARG A 136 -17.85 -6.09 6.98
CA ARG A 136 -18.96 -6.13 7.96
C ARG A 136 -18.49 -6.59 9.34
N GLN A 137 -17.79 -7.72 9.37
CA GLN A 137 -17.27 -8.30 10.62
C GLN A 137 -16.26 -7.37 11.31
N VAL A 138 -15.38 -6.73 10.52
CA VAL A 138 -14.41 -5.76 11.06
C VAL A 138 -15.14 -4.56 11.69
N LEU A 139 -16.15 -4.00 11.02
CA LEU A 139 -16.95 -2.89 11.55
C LEU A 139 -17.63 -3.26 12.86
N GLU A 140 -18.27 -4.42 12.92
CA GLU A 140 -18.96 -4.90 14.13
C GLU A 140 -17.99 -5.13 15.29
N GLN A 141 -16.85 -5.76 15.03
CA GLN A 141 -15.84 -6.02 16.07
C GLN A 141 -15.23 -4.74 16.62
N ILE A 142 -14.92 -3.77 15.76
CA ILE A 142 -14.38 -2.48 16.20
C ILE A 142 -15.44 -1.71 16.98
N ALA A 143 -16.69 -1.69 16.52
CA ALA A 143 -17.80 -1.02 17.21
C ALA A 143 -18.01 -1.61 18.61
N LEU A 144 -18.03 -2.95 18.73
CA LEU A 144 -18.15 -3.64 20.01
C LEU A 144 -16.95 -3.34 20.92
N ALA A 145 -15.73 -3.37 20.40
CA ALA A 145 -14.53 -3.09 21.16
C ALA A 145 -14.49 -1.64 21.66
N TRP A 146 -14.98 -0.68 20.88
CA TRP A 146 -15.11 0.72 21.29
C TRP A 146 -16.06 0.88 22.48
N GLN A 147 -17.19 0.16 22.48
CA GLN A 147 -18.17 0.22 23.56
C GLN A 147 -17.72 -0.52 24.83
N THR A 148 -17.09 -1.69 24.67
CA THR A 148 -16.82 -2.61 25.79
C THR A 148 -15.40 -2.54 26.32
N ASN A 149 -14.44 -2.08 25.52
CA ASN A 149 -13.01 -2.15 25.85
C ASN A 149 -12.23 -0.91 25.40
N ARG A 150 -12.84 0.27 25.57
CA ARG A 150 -12.29 1.56 25.14
C ARG A 150 -10.87 1.82 25.66
N ALA A 151 -10.62 1.53 26.94
CA ALA A 151 -9.32 1.76 27.56
C ALA A 151 -8.19 1.05 26.79
N LYS A 152 -8.43 -0.21 26.37
CA LYS A 152 -7.46 -0.99 25.59
C LYS A 152 -7.23 -0.42 24.20
N ILE A 153 -8.27 0.14 23.56
CA ILE A 153 -8.12 0.83 22.27
C ILE A 153 -7.26 2.08 22.41
N LEU A 154 -7.52 2.89 23.44
CA LEU A 154 -6.75 4.11 23.69
C LEU A 154 -5.29 3.80 24.00
N GLU A 155 -5.02 2.74 24.77
CA GLU A 155 -3.67 2.27 25.07
C GLU A 155 -2.95 1.79 23.80
N ALA A 156 -3.62 0.98 22.97
CA ALA A 156 -3.06 0.51 21.71
C ALA A 156 -2.74 1.67 20.75
N GLY A 157 -3.64 2.65 20.63
CA GLY A 157 -3.42 3.84 19.81
C GLY A 157 -2.25 4.69 20.31
N ALA A 158 -2.12 4.88 21.62
CA ALA A 158 -1.00 5.62 22.21
C ALA A 158 0.35 4.94 21.95
N ARG A 159 0.43 3.61 22.14
CA ARG A 159 1.65 2.83 21.95
C ARG A 159 2.15 2.88 20.50
N ILE A 160 1.25 2.72 19.53
CA ILE A 160 1.63 2.77 18.12
C ILE A 160 2.03 4.18 17.70
N GLN A 161 1.36 5.21 18.25
CA GLN A 161 1.74 6.60 18.00
C GLN A 161 3.17 6.90 18.46
N GLU A 162 3.56 6.42 19.65
CA GLU A 162 4.94 6.57 20.15
C GLU A 162 5.97 5.88 19.22
N GLU A 163 5.64 4.69 18.71
CA GLU A 163 6.49 3.97 17.76
C GLU A 163 6.66 4.73 16.44
N ILE A 164 5.57 5.29 15.89
CA ILE A 164 5.62 6.08 14.65
C ILE A 164 6.40 7.38 14.86
N GLU A 165 6.16 8.10 15.96
CA GLU A 165 6.91 9.32 16.27
C GLU A 165 8.40 9.04 16.50
N SER A 166 8.75 7.87 17.06
CA SER A 166 10.13 7.41 17.18
C SER A 166 10.74 7.11 15.82
N ALA A 167 10.03 6.41 14.94
CA ALA A 167 10.49 6.10 13.58
C ALA A 167 10.71 7.36 12.73
N ILE A 168 9.79 8.33 12.80
CA ILE A 168 9.93 9.63 12.12
C ILE A 168 11.13 10.41 12.68
N ARG A 169 11.34 10.38 14.01
CA ARG A 169 12.51 11.01 14.65
C ARG A 169 13.82 10.33 14.22
N LEU A 170 13.84 9.02 14.04
CA LEU A 170 14.99 8.27 13.53
C LEU A 170 15.36 8.69 12.10
N GLU A 171 14.39 8.97 11.21
CA GLU A 171 14.66 9.51 9.88
C GLU A 171 15.27 10.93 9.90
N SER A 172 14.96 11.73 10.93
CA SER A 172 15.47 13.11 11.06
C SER A 172 16.96 13.20 11.47
N HIS A 173 17.54 12.09 11.94
CA HIS A 173 18.97 11.99 12.18
C HIS A 173 19.59 11.20 11.04
N GLY A 174 20.16 11.90 10.06
CA GLY A 174 20.89 11.36 8.90
C GLY A 174 22.16 10.55 9.26
N ARG A 175 22.13 9.77 10.34
CA ARG A 175 23.12 8.76 10.66
C ARG A 175 22.98 7.64 9.64
N MET A 176 24.06 7.43 8.89
CA MET A 176 24.16 6.25 8.04
C MET A 176 23.89 4.99 8.88
N PRO A 177 23.09 4.04 8.36
CA PRO A 177 22.90 2.76 9.02
C PRO A 177 24.25 2.11 9.36
N ALA A 178 24.33 1.42 10.50
CA ALA A 178 25.53 0.69 10.88
C ALA A 178 25.96 -0.26 9.74
N GLY A 179 27.26 -0.57 9.62
CA GLY A 179 27.76 -1.43 8.54
C GLY A 179 27.06 -2.80 8.44
N SER A 180 26.54 -3.31 9.57
CA SER A 180 25.74 -4.54 9.67
C SER A 180 24.32 -4.44 9.12
N ALA A 181 23.78 -3.23 8.96
CA ALA A 181 22.42 -3.02 8.47
C ALA A 181 22.27 -3.47 7.01
N LEU A 182 23.30 -3.25 6.19
CA LEU A 182 23.33 -3.73 4.80
C LEU A 182 23.31 -5.26 4.74
N GLU A 183 24.11 -5.93 5.55
CA GLU A 183 24.12 -7.41 5.63
C GLU A 183 22.76 -7.93 6.11
N THR A 184 22.17 -7.29 7.12
CA THR A 184 20.84 -7.66 7.61
C THR A 184 19.77 -7.50 6.54
N GLY A 185 19.82 -6.41 5.77
CA GLY A 185 18.94 -6.19 4.63
C GLY A 185 19.12 -7.25 3.54
N PHE A 186 20.36 -7.59 3.20
CA PHE A 186 20.65 -8.67 2.26
C PHE A 186 20.09 -10.02 2.74
N LEU A 187 20.35 -10.40 4.00
CA LEU A 187 19.84 -11.64 4.59
C LEU A 187 18.31 -11.68 4.69
N HIS A 188 17.65 -10.53 4.81
CA HIS A 188 16.20 -10.43 4.72
C HIS A 188 15.71 -10.75 3.31
N PHE A 189 16.25 -10.08 2.28
CA PHE A 189 15.84 -10.31 0.90
C PHE A 189 16.20 -11.70 0.40
N ARG A 190 17.35 -12.25 0.81
CA ARG A 190 17.72 -13.63 0.50
C ARG A 190 16.70 -14.64 1.02
N ARG A 191 16.15 -14.42 2.21
CA ARG A 191 15.11 -15.30 2.79
C ARG A 191 13.76 -15.17 2.08
N ALA A 192 13.43 -14.00 1.58
CA ALA A 192 12.19 -13.74 0.85
C ALA A 192 12.27 -14.05 -0.64
N TYR A 193 13.46 -14.36 -1.16
CA TYR A 193 13.71 -14.54 -2.59
C TYR A 193 13.07 -15.83 -3.11
N ASP A 194 12.36 -15.69 -4.23
CA ASP A 194 11.81 -16.81 -4.98
C ASP A 194 12.84 -17.29 -6.01
N SER A 195 13.53 -18.39 -5.70
CA SER A 195 14.54 -18.97 -6.56
C SER A 195 13.96 -19.66 -7.81
N VAL A 196 12.66 -19.96 -7.83
CA VAL A 196 11.99 -20.64 -8.96
C VAL A 196 11.54 -19.62 -10.01
N HIS A 197 10.85 -18.57 -9.59
CA HIS A 197 10.26 -17.57 -10.49
C HIS A 197 10.94 -16.21 -10.47
N GLY A 198 11.97 -16.00 -9.63
CA GLY A 198 12.61 -14.70 -9.44
C GLY A 198 11.70 -13.69 -8.71
N GLY A 199 12.25 -12.69 -8.05
CA GLY A 199 11.50 -11.73 -7.23
C GLY A 199 11.42 -12.11 -5.76
N PHE A 200 10.56 -11.41 -5.02
CA PHE A 200 10.50 -11.50 -3.56
C PHE A 200 9.05 -11.63 -3.07
N GLY A 201 8.79 -12.65 -2.24
CA GLY A 201 7.46 -12.98 -1.76
C GLY A 201 6.62 -13.79 -2.76
N GLY A 202 5.36 -14.05 -2.39
CA GLY A 202 4.39 -14.79 -3.20
C GLY A 202 3.44 -13.89 -4.00
N ALA A 203 2.27 -14.44 -4.37
CA ALA A 203 1.20 -13.74 -5.05
C ALA A 203 0.41 -12.79 -4.11
N PRO A 204 0.01 -11.57 -4.55
CA PRO A 204 0.40 -10.91 -5.80
C PRO A 204 1.86 -10.43 -5.77
N LYS A 205 2.54 -10.51 -6.91
CA LYS A 205 3.99 -10.30 -7.03
C LYS A 205 4.34 -8.96 -7.67
N PHE A 206 5.15 -8.17 -6.96
CA PHE A 206 5.53 -6.80 -7.34
C PHE A 206 6.99 -6.71 -7.78
N PRO A 207 7.33 -5.88 -8.80
CA PRO A 207 8.71 -5.71 -9.28
C PRO A 207 9.72 -5.21 -8.24
N ARG A 208 9.29 -4.38 -7.28
CA ARG A 208 10.10 -3.83 -6.17
C ARG A 208 11.49 -3.30 -6.62
N PRO A 209 11.56 -2.31 -7.54
CA PRO A 209 12.82 -1.86 -8.11
C PRO A 209 13.82 -1.33 -7.06
N ALA A 210 13.35 -0.70 -5.98
CA ALA A 210 14.20 -0.28 -4.86
C ALA A 210 14.99 -1.44 -4.22
N THR A 211 14.37 -2.63 -4.12
CA THR A 211 15.07 -3.85 -3.66
C THR A 211 16.15 -4.28 -4.65
N LEU A 212 15.87 -4.22 -5.95
CA LEU A 212 16.84 -4.56 -7.00
C LEU A 212 18.04 -3.60 -6.98
N HIS A 213 17.80 -2.29 -6.85
CA HIS A 213 18.87 -1.31 -6.69
C HIS A 213 19.70 -1.56 -5.45
N PHE A 214 19.06 -1.84 -4.30
CA PHE A 214 19.76 -2.19 -3.07
C PHE A 214 20.71 -3.39 -3.28
N LEU A 215 20.23 -4.46 -3.92
CA LEU A 215 21.02 -5.66 -4.16
C LEU A 215 22.19 -5.42 -5.13
N LEU A 216 22.01 -4.61 -6.18
CA LEU A 216 23.10 -4.22 -7.08
C LEU A 216 24.18 -3.42 -6.33
N ARG A 217 23.78 -2.45 -5.49
CA ARG A 217 24.72 -1.70 -4.65
C ARG A 217 25.41 -2.59 -3.62
N TYR A 218 24.67 -3.51 -3.02
CA TYR A 218 25.20 -4.48 -2.07
C TYR A 218 26.27 -5.35 -2.71
N TRP A 219 25.97 -5.97 -3.86
CA TRP A 219 26.92 -6.75 -4.65
C TRP A 219 28.16 -5.93 -5.00
N LYS A 220 27.99 -4.70 -5.52
CA LYS A 220 29.12 -3.86 -5.92
C LYS A 220 30.04 -3.53 -4.74
N ARG A 221 29.48 -3.39 -3.55
CA ARG A 221 30.22 -3.04 -2.32
C ARG A 221 30.90 -4.24 -1.65
N THR A 222 30.26 -5.41 -1.64
CA THR A 222 30.73 -6.57 -0.87
C THR A 222 31.32 -7.69 -1.74
N GLY A 223 31.04 -7.68 -3.04
CA GLY A 223 31.36 -8.78 -3.95
C GLY A 223 30.42 -9.99 -3.82
N GLN A 224 29.34 -9.90 -3.02
CA GLN A 224 28.40 -11.01 -2.81
C GLN A 224 27.63 -11.35 -4.10
N ALA A 225 28.09 -12.37 -4.84
CA ALA A 225 27.56 -12.75 -6.15
C ALA A 225 26.08 -13.15 -6.11
N GLU A 226 25.61 -13.71 -5.00
CA GLU A 226 24.19 -14.08 -4.82
C GLU A 226 23.26 -12.87 -5.01
N ALA A 227 23.65 -11.67 -4.53
CA ALA A 227 22.84 -10.46 -4.67
C ALA A 227 22.67 -10.03 -6.13
N LEU A 228 23.72 -10.18 -6.95
CA LEU A 228 23.65 -9.93 -8.38
C LEU A 228 22.73 -10.95 -9.06
N GLU A 229 22.92 -12.25 -8.79
CA GLU A 229 22.12 -13.32 -9.42
C GLU A 229 20.63 -13.21 -9.10
N MET A 230 20.26 -12.88 -7.85
CA MET A 230 18.87 -12.61 -7.50
C MET A 230 18.27 -11.48 -8.34
N THR A 231 19.03 -10.41 -8.56
CA THR A 231 18.58 -9.26 -9.36
C THR A 231 18.41 -9.64 -10.83
N LEU A 232 19.43 -10.26 -11.43
CA LEU A 232 19.41 -10.62 -12.85
C LEU A 232 18.32 -11.66 -13.16
N HIS A 233 18.14 -12.65 -12.29
CA HIS A 233 17.07 -13.63 -12.46
C HIS A 233 15.68 -12.98 -12.37
N THR A 234 15.47 -12.09 -11.38
CA THR A 234 14.20 -11.36 -11.23
C THR A 234 13.86 -10.55 -12.48
N LEU A 235 14.82 -9.76 -12.99
CA LEU A 235 14.63 -8.97 -14.21
C LEU A 235 14.33 -9.84 -15.43
N ARG A 236 15.07 -10.94 -15.64
CA ARG A 236 14.76 -11.90 -16.72
C ARG A 236 13.36 -12.48 -16.60
N ALA A 237 12.97 -12.91 -15.41
CA ALA A 237 11.67 -13.53 -15.18
C ALA A 237 10.53 -12.54 -15.47
N MET A 238 10.67 -11.28 -15.01
CA MET A 238 9.69 -10.24 -15.31
C MET A 238 9.61 -9.95 -16.82
N ARG A 239 10.74 -9.78 -17.52
CA ARG A 239 10.76 -9.50 -18.96
C ARG A 239 10.13 -10.63 -19.80
N ARG A 240 10.27 -11.87 -19.37
CA ARG A 240 9.71 -13.07 -20.02
C ARG A 240 8.26 -13.35 -19.59
N GLY A 241 7.79 -12.75 -18.50
CA GLY A 241 6.43 -12.90 -18.00
C GLY A 241 5.43 -11.98 -18.69
N GLY A 242 4.14 -12.18 -18.38
CA GLY A 242 3.05 -11.30 -18.82
C GLY A 242 2.96 -10.00 -18.03
N ILE A 243 3.74 -9.82 -16.95
CA ILE A 243 3.90 -8.51 -16.31
C ILE A 243 4.56 -7.49 -17.25
N TYR A 244 5.41 -7.92 -18.17
CA TYR A 244 5.89 -7.07 -19.26
C TYR A 244 4.85 -7.07 -20.39
N ASP A 245 4.46 -5.89 -20.86
CA ASP A 245 3.55 -5.77 -21.99
C ASP A 245 4.29 -6.14 -23.28
N GLN A 246 4.07 -7.37 -23.73
CA GLN A 246 4.73 -7.94 -24.90
C GLN A 246 4.33 -7.24 -26.22
N LEU A 247 3.29 -6.40 -26.22
CA LEU A 247 2.82 -5.66 -27.40
C LEU A 247 3.23 -4.19 -27.35
N GLY A 248 2.98 -3.54 -26.21
CA GLY A 248 3.13 -2.08 -26.05
C GLY A 248 4.38 -1.62 -25.33
N GLY A 249 5.20 -2.54 -24.79
CA GLY A 249 6.38 -2.18 -23.99
C GLY A 249 6.05 -1.73 -22.57
N GLY A 250 7.06 -1.59 -21.72
CA GLY A 250 6.88 -1.29 -20.30
C GLY A 250 6.25 -2.42 -19.47
N PHE A 251 6.13 -2.17 -18.16
CA PHE A 251 5.69 -3.15 -17.15
C PHE A 251 4.34 -2.78 -16.53
N HIS A 252 3.47 -3.76 -16.39
CA HIS A 252 2.31 -3.66 -15.51
C HIS A 252 2.72 -3.62 -14.04
N ARG A 253 1.91 -3.01 -13.19
CA ARG A 253 2.25 -2.70 -11.80
C ARG A 253 2.63 -3.92 -10.97
N TYR A 254 1.92 -5.03 -11.15
CA TYR A 254 2.19 -6.30 -10.49
C TYR A 254 1.55 -7.47 -11.24
N ALA A 255 1.97 -8.69 -10.94
CA ALA A 255 1.30 -9.90 -11.37
C ALA A 255 0.41 -10.45 -10.26
N VAL A 256 -0.79 -10.93 -10.60
CA VAL A 256 -1.71 -11.51 -9.60
C VAL A 256 -1.26 -12.89 -9.12
N ASP A 257 -0.37 -13.56 -9.86
CA ASP A 257 0.26 -14.83 -9.53
C ASP A 257 1.76 -14.68 -9.19
N GLU A 258 2.36 -15.77 -8.71
CA GLU A 258 3.77 -15.84 -8.33
C GLU A 258 4.76 -15.93 -9.50
N ARG A 259 4.28 -16.20 -10.72
CA ARG A 259 5.09 -16.55 -11.89
C ARG A 259 5.30 -15.39 -12.86
N TRP A 260 4.81 -14.20 -12.50
CA TRP A 260 4.79 -13.02 -13.37
C TRP A 260 3.87 -13.17 -14.60
N PHE A 261 2.90 -14.07 -14.57
CA PHE A 261 2.15 -14.47 -15.76
C PHE A 261 0.95 -13.58 -16.08
N VAL A 262 0.06 -13.35 -15.10
CA VAL A 262 -1.18 -12.61 -15.26
C VAL A 262 -1.00 -11.20 -14.69
N PRO A 263 -0.93 -10.15 -15.54
CA PRO A 263 -0.73 -8.79 -15.07
C PRO A 263 -2.00 -8.18 -14.46
N HIS A 264 -1.81 -7.30 -13.50
CA HIS A 264 -2.76 -6.23 -13.20
C HIS A 264 -2.50 -5.07 -14.17
N PHE A 265 -3.35 -4.90 -15.18
CA PHE A 265 -3.11 -4.10 -16.41
C PHE A 265 -2.80 -2.59 -16.25
N GLU A 266 -2.72 -2.07 -15.02
CA GLU A 266 -2.26 -0.72 -14.72
C GLU A 266 -0.74 -0.56 -14.96
N LYS A 267 -0.31 0.57 -15.53
CA LYS A 267 1.10 0.96 -15.63
C LYS A 267 1.31 2.31 -14.96
N MET A 268 2.22 2.38 -14.01
CA MET A 268 2.56 3.61 -13.30
C MET A 268 3.89 4.17 -13.80
N LEU A 269 3.95 5.48 -14.03
CA LEU A 269 5.15 6.15 -14.54
C LEU A 269 6.37 5.95 -13.61
N TYR A 270 6.17 6.02 -12.30
CA TYR A 270 7.27 5.85 -11.34
C TYR A 270 7.81 4.40 -11.32
N ASP A 271 6.96 3.42 -11.62
CA ASP A 271 7.39 2.01 -11.74
C ASP A 271 8.22 1.84 -13.02
N GLN A 272 7.77 2.42 -14.14
CA GLN A 272 8.52 2.42 -15.41
C GLN A 272 9.90 3.05 -15.21
N ALA A 273 9.96 4.27 -14.69
CA ALA A 273 11.21 5.01 -14.54
C ALA A 273 12.23 4.25 -13.68
N GLN A 274 11.79 3.68 -12.55
CA GLN A 274 12.69 2.92 -11.69
C GLN A 274 13.12 1.58 -12.31
N LEU A 275 12.22 0.90 -13.04
CA LEU A 275 12.58 -0.34 -13.73
C LEU A 275 13.57 -0.09 -14.88
N ALA A 276 13.41 1.00 -15.64
CA ALA A 276 14.37 1.37 -16.69
C ALA A 276 15.78 1.52 -16.13
N VAL A 277 15.91 2.21 -14.99
CA VAL A 277 17.19 2.33 -14.28
C VAL A 277 17.70 0.97 -13.81
N ALA A 278 16.84 0.11 -13.25
CA ALA A 278 17.24 -1.22 -12.78
C ALA A 278 17.77 -2.11 -13.92
N TYR A 279 17.14 -2.07 -15.10
CA TYR A 279 17.60 -2.78 -16.29
C TYR A 279 18.92 -2.23 -16.84
N ILE A 280 19.12 -0.90 -16.85
CA ILE A 280 20.39 -0.26 -17.25
C ILE A 280 21.52 -0.68 -16.30
N GLU A 281 21.27 -0.65 -15.00
CA GLU A 281 22.29 -1.00 -14.01
C GLU A 281 22.63 -2.50 -14.05
N ALA A 282 21.65 -3.36 -14.34
CA ALA A 282 21.88 -4.78 -14.55
C ALA A 282 22.75 -5.06 -15.78
N ASP A 283 22.50 -4.34 -16.89
CA ASP A 283 23.32 -4.41 -18.10
C ASP A 283 24.79 -4.00 -17.83
N GLN A 284 24.98 -2.90 -17.11
CA GLN A 284 26.31 -2.43 -16.69
C GLN A 284 27.02 -3.40 -15.73
N ALA A 285 26.28 -4.06 -14.85
CA ALA A 285 26.83 -4.99 -13.86
C ALA A 285 27.29 -6.32 -14.48
N ALA A 286 26.66 -6.77 -15.57
CA ALA A 286 26.96 -8.06 -16.19
C ALA A 286 26.96 -8.03 -17.75
N PRO A 287 27.85 -7.25 -18.41
CA PRO A 287 27.78 -7.01 -19.86
C PRO A 287 28.10 -8.24 -20.73
N SER A 288 28.84 -9.21 -20.19
CA SER A 288 29.32 -10.40 -20.92
C SER A 288 28.52 -11.67 -20.65
N ARG A 289 27.54 -11.61 -19.73
CA ARG A 289 26.63 -12.73 -19.40
C ARG A 289 25.27 -12.62 -20.10
N THR A 290 25.09 -11.64 -20.99
CA THR A 290 23.80 -11.20 -21.51
C THR A 290 23.58 -11.56 -23.00
N PRO A 291 23.04 -12.75 -23.30
CA PRO A 291 22.03 -12.88 -24.34
C PRO A 291 20.70 -12.23 -23.91
N ASP A 292 20.56 -11.86 -22.63
CA ASP A 292 19.39 -11.24 -22.05
C ASP A 292 19.38 -9.73 -22.34
N ARG A 293 18.33 -9.30 -23.04
CA ARG A 293 18.08 -7.99 -23.64
C ARG A 293 17.84 -6.88 -22.60
N PHE A 294 18.70 -6.70 -21.60
CA PHE A 294 18.48 -5.71 -20.53
C PHE A 294 18.53 -4.27 -21.04
N ALA A 295 19.58 -3.88 -21.77
CA ALA A 295 19.65 -2.56 -22.41
C ALA A 295 18.46 -2.29 -23.35
N GLN A 296 18.06 -3.29 -24.15
CA GLN A 296 16.89 -3.19 -25.00
C GLN A 296 15.60 -3.06 -24.17
N THR A 297 15.43 -3.84 -23.10
CA THR A 297 14.26 -3.74 -22.23
C THR A 297 14.16 -2.34 -21.62
N ALA A 298 15.27 -1.74 -21.20
CA ALA A 298 15.28 -0.37 -20.72
C ALA A 298 14.89 0.67 -21.77
N GLN A 299 15.15 0.42 -23.06
CA GLN A 299 14.70 1.27 -24.17
C GLN A 299 13.22 1.08 -24.50
N GLU A 300 12.67 -0.11 -24.22
CA GLU A 300 11.27 -0.47 -24.45
C GLU A 300 10.33 -0.06 -23.30
N ILE A 301 10.88 0.43 -22.19
CA ILE A 301 10.14 1.04 -21.07
C ILE A 301 9.91 2.52 -21.34
#